data_AF-A3JAT8-F1
#
_entry.id   AF-A3JAT8-F1
#
_cell.length_a   1.000
_cell.length_b   1.000
_cell.length_c   1.000
_cell.angle_alpha   90.00
_cell.angle_beta   90.00
_cell.angle_gamma   90.00
#
_symmetry.space_group_name_H-M   'P 1'
#
loop_
_entity.id
_entity.type
_entity.pdbx_description
1 polymer ?
#
loop_
_entity_poly.entity_id
_entity_poly.type
_entity_poly.pdbx_seq_one_letter_code
_entity_poly.pdbx_strand_id
1 'polypeptide(L)' 'MWIGSAKKDLVAMPNDVQDVFGFALHLVQAGEKHDKARPLKGFGGAGVLEVVERSKAAKEHAEGVKSDHD' A
#
# COMPACT_ATOMS: atom_id res chain seq x y z
N MET A 1 -6.35 1.19 -15.90
CA MET A 1 -7.15 2.43 -15.79
C MET A 1 -7.16 2.84 -14.33
N TRP A 2 -7.01 4.13 -14.00
CA TRP A 2 -7.14 4.65 -12.63
C TRP A 2 -8.54 5.23 -12.42
N ILE A 3 -9.10 5.10 -11.23
CA ILE A 3 -10.43 5.61 -10.89
C ILE A 3 -10.29 6.73 -9.86
N GLY A 4 -10.97 7.85 -10.07
CA GLY A 4 -10.99 8.98 -9.11
C GLY A 4 -9.61 9.55 -8.81
N SER A 5 -9.32 9.75 -7.52
CA SER A 5 -8.04 10.29 -7.03
C SER A 5 -6.93 9.24 -6.89
N ALA A 6 -7.20 7.95 -7.13
CA ALA A 6 -6.30 6.85 -6.76
C ALA A 6 -4.85 7.02 -7.24
N LYS A 7 -4.64 7.51 -8.47
CA LYS A 7 -3.29 7.78 -8.98
C LYS A 7 -2.60 8.94 -8.23
N LYS A 8 -3.34 10.02 -7.98
CA LYS A 8 -2.81 11.21 -7.29
C LYS A 8 -2.43 10.86 -5.85
N ASP A 9 -3.29 10.11 -5.18
CA ASP A 9 -3.07 9.69 -3.79
C ASP A 9 -1.85 8.77 -3.69
N LEU A 10 -1.69 7.82 -4.63
CA LEU A 10 -0.50 6.96 -4.67
C LEU A 10 0.79 7.75 -4.90
N VAL A 11 0.80 8.71 -5.84
CA VAL A 11 1.99 9.52 -6.14
C VAL A 11 2.36 10.46 -4.98
N ALA A 12 1.41 10.80 -4.10
CA ALA A 12 1.67 11.56 -2.89
C ALA A 12 2.21 10.71 -1.71
N MET A 13 2.20 9.38 -1.83
CA MET A 13 2.72 8.49 -0.79
C MET A 13 4.26 8.45 -0.80
N PRO A 14 4.91 8.00 0.30
CA PRO A 14 6.35 7.75 0.32
C PRO A 14 6.82 6.79 -0.78
N ASN A 15 8.06 6.96 -1.25
CA ASN A 15 8.63 6.18 -2.36
C ASN A 15 8.61 4.66 -2.10
N ASP A 16 8.84 4.23 -0.86
CA ASP A 16 8.81 2.81 -0.48
C ASP A 16 7.41 2.19 -0.65
N VAL A 17 6.36 2.97 -0.44
CA VAL A 17 4.97 2.55 -0.71
C VAL A 17 4.70 2.53 -2.22
N GLN A 18 5.16 3.55 -2.95
CA GLN A 18 5.00 3.62 -4.40
C GLN A 18 5.64 2.42 -5.11
N ASP A 19 6.83 2.01 -4.69
CA ASP A 19 7.55 0.87 -5.27
C ASP A 19 6.77 -0.45 -5.14
N VAL A 20 6.24 -0.72 -3.94
CA VAL A 20 5.47 -1.94 -3.67
C VAL A 20 4.19 -1.98 -4.50
N PHE A 21 3.43 -0.88 -4.52
CA PHE A 21 2.20 -0.82 -5.31
C PHE A 21 2.47 -0.83 -6.82
N GLY A 22 3.54 -0.17 -7.28
CA GLY A 22 3.97 -0.19 -8.68
C GLY A 22 4.28 -1.61 -9.15
N PHE A 23 5.04 -2.38 -8.36
CA PHE A 23 5.34 -3.78 -8.65
C PHE A 23 4.09 -4.66 -8.60
N ALA A 24 3.23 -4.48 -7.59
CA ALA A 24 1.98 -5.23 -7.49
C ALA A 24 1.06 -4.99 -8.70
N LEU A 25 0.96 -3.74 -9.17
CA LEU A 25 0.17 -3.40 -10.36
C LEU A 25 0.78 -3.99 -11.64
N HIS A 26 2.10 -4.02 -11.76
CA HIS A 26 2.79 -4.66 -12.87
C HIS A 26 2.47 -6.16 -12.94
N LEU A 27 2.55 -6.87 -11.81
CA LEU A 27 2.21 -8.30 -11.76
C LEU A 27 0.75 -8.54 -12.19
N VAL A 28 -0.20 -7.74 -11.69
CA VAL A 28 -1.61 -7.86 -12.08
C VAL A 28 -1.81 -7.61 -13.57
N GLN A 29 -1.06 -6.68 -14.18
CA GLN A 29 -1.11 -6.44 -15.63
C GLN A 29 -0.52 -7.60 -16.44
N ALA A 30 0.45 -8.32 -15.88
CA ALA A 30 1.02 -9.54 -16.47
C ALA A 30 0.13 -10.78 -16.26
N GLY A 31 -1.01 -10.66 -15.57
CA GLY A 31 -1.88 -11.78 -15.20
C GLY A 31 -1.42 -12.55 -13.96
N GLU A 32 -0.40 -12.05 -13.27
CA GLU A 32 0.12 -12.59 -12.03
C GLU A 32 -0.51 -11.91 -10.81
N LYS A 33 -0.15 -12.38 -9.61
CA LYS A 33 -0.62 -11.82 -8.34
C LYS A 33 0.57 -11.54 -7.44
N HIS A 34 0.58 -10.35 -6.84
CA HIS A 34 1.55 -10.02 -5.82
C HIS A 34 1.34 -10.88 -4.56
N ASP A 35 2.40 -11.36 -3.93
CA ASP A 35 2.33 -12.26 -2.75
C ASP A 35 1.51 -11.70 -1.59
N LYS A 36 1.53 -10.37 -1.43
CA LYS A 36 0.77 -9.66 -0.39
C LYS A 36 -0.70 -9.36 -0.79
N ALA A 37 -1.11 -9.64 -2.03
CA ALA A 37 -2.46 -9.37 -2.51
C ALA A 37 -3.44 -10.37 -1.90
N ARG A 38 -4.49 -9.86 -1.25
CA ARG A 38 -5.49 -10.69 -0.56
C ARG A 38 -6.90 -10.22 -0.93
N PRO A 39 -7.92 -11.11 -0.91
CA PRO A 39 -9.30 -10.69 -1.08
C PRO A 39 -9.70 -9.63 -0.05
N LEU A 40 -10.21 -8.50 -0.55
CA LEU A 40 -10.74 -7.45 0.31
C LEU A 40 -12.03 -7.95 0.98
N LYS A 41 -12.01 -8.01 2.31
CA LYS A 41 -13.17 -8.46 3.08
C LYS A 41 -14.37 -7.54 2.86
N GLY A 42 -15.57 -8.12 2.83
CA GLY A 42 -16.83 -7.36 2.68
C GLY A 42 -17.25 -7.08 1.24
N PHE A 43 -16.45 -7.42 0.23
CA PHE A 43 -16.75 -7.19 -1.20
C PHE A 43 -17.20 -8.45 -1.95
N GLY A 44 -17.91 -9.36 -1.28
CA GLY A 44 -18.61 -10.46 -1.94
C GLY A 44 -17.71 -11.57 -2.55
N GLY A 45 -16.44 -11.67 -2.17
CA GLY A 45 -15.54 -12.75 -2.59
C GLY A 45 -14.17 -12.26 -3.04
N ALA A 46 -13.48 -13.02 -3.89
CA ALA A 46 -12.13 -12.70 -4.40
C ALA A 46 -12.13 -11.75 -5.62
N GLY A 47 -13.24 -11.04 -5.87
CA GLY A 47 -13.39 -10.11 -7.01
C GLY A 47 -12.67 -8.77 -6.80
N VAL A 48 -12.34 -8.43 -5.55
CA VAL A 48 -11.56 -7.24 -5.19
C VAL A 48 -10.38 -7.69 -4.36
N LEU A 49 -9.17 -7.28 -4.75
CA LEU A 49 -7.93 -7.58 -4.02
C LEU A 49 -7.38 -6.31 -3.39
N GLU A 50 -6.81 -6.46 -2.19
CA GLU A 50 -6.10 -5.41 -1.46
C GLU A 50 -4.61 -5.75 -1.32
N VAL A 51 -3.77 -4.71 -1.36
CA VAL A 51 -2.34 -4.74 -1.00
C VAL A 51 -2.15 -3.74 0.13
N VAL A 52 -1.40 -4.12 1.17
CA VAL A 52 -1.14 -3.27 2.33
C VAL A 52 0.36 -3.15 2.52
N GLU A 53 0.85 -1.91 2.56
CA GLU A 53 2.24 -1.58 2.85
C GLU A 53 2.30 -0.46 3.91
N ARG A 54 3.35 -0.47 4.73
CA ARG A 54 3.56 0.55 5.77
C ARG A 54 4.86 1.27 5.49
N SER A 55 4.80 2.60 5.35
CA SER A 55 6.02 3.39 5.12
C SER A 55 6.95 3.36 6.32
N LYS A 56 8.26 3.39 6.05
CA LYS A 56 9.29 3.51 7.09
C LYS A 56 9.23 4.87 7.81
N ALA A 57 8.92 5.95 7.08
CA ALA A 57 8.78 7.29 7.64
C ALA A 57 7.71 7.38 8.76
N ALA A 58 6.63 6.59 8.66
CA ALA A 58 5.60 6.54 9.70
C ALA A 58 6.10 5.86 11.00
N LYS A 59 7.11 4.98 10.93
CA LYS A 59 7.72 4.39 12.14
C LYS A 59 8.63 5.39 12.86
N GLU A 60 9.42 6.16 12.11
CA GLU A 60 10.38 7.13 12.67
C GLU A 60 9.67 8.22 13.48
N HIS A 61 8.49 8.68 13.03
CA HIS A 61 7.68 9.65 13.78
C HIS A 61 7.06 9.09 15.08
N ALA A 62 6.83 7.78 15.18
CA ALA A 62 6.19 7.17 16.35
C ALA A 62 7.20 6.77 17.44
N GLU A 63 8.48 6.59 17.09
CA GLU A 63 9.54 6.19 18.02
C GLU A 63 10.21 7.40 18.70
N GLY A 64 10.22 8.58 18.06
CA GLY A 64 10.80 9.81 18.62
C GLY A 64 10.00 10.51 19.73
N VAL A 65 8.79 10.04 20.08
CA VAL A 65 7.92 10.68 21.10
C VAL A 65 8.07 10.04 22.49
N LYS A 66 8.86 8.97 22.62
CA LYS A 66 8.95 8.17 23.86
C LYS A 66 10.18 8.45 24.75
N SER A 67 10.95 9.52 24.55
CA SER A 67 12.18 9.77 25.35
C SER A 67 12.15 10.97 26.30
N ASP A 68 11.02 11.64 26.52
CA ASP A 68 10.94 12.79 27.43
C ASP A 68 10.06 12.49 28.65
N HIS A 69 10.52 11.56 29.50
CA HIS A 69 10.06 11.45 30.90
C HIS A 69 11.10 10.68 31.72
N ASP A 70 12.13 11.40 32.17
CA ASP A 70 12.97 11.07 33.33
C ASP A 70 12.87 12.20 34.36
#